data_AF-A0A7C2Y210-F1
#
_entry.id   AF-A0A7C2Y210-F1
#
_cell.length_a   1.000
_cell.length_b   1.000
_cell.length_c   1.000
_cell.angle_alpha   90.00
_cell.angle_beta   90.00
_cell.angle_gamma   90.00
#
_symmetry.space_group_name_H-M   'P 1'
#
loop_
_entity.id
_entity.type
_entity.pdbx_description
1 polymer ?
#
loop_
_entity_poly.entity_id
_entity_poly.type
_entity_poly.pdbx_seq_one_letter_code
_entity_poly.pdbx_strand_id
1 'polypeptide(L)'
;MSSDRPHRIVLGVTGGIAAYKAPEILRQLQQRGAEVRVVLTRAATRFIGRVTFEALSRHPVIVEMFEPGANVVIRHVEMARWADLLLVAPATAHTLARFAHGLADDFLATLYLSARCPVLLAPAMDAEMWENAATQENLARLRQRGVAVIPPERGYLASGVEGEGRLAEPEQIVARALVILAARPYARDLEGEHVLITAGPTCEDLDPIRYLTNRSTGKMGYALAHAALARGAQVTLISGPTALLPPPDAETIFVRRAEEMYRAVLSHMERATIILKAAAVADYRPKTFSRAKLKKTEADLMLALERTPDILADLGRRTGSRGL
;
A
#
# COMPACT_ATOMS: atom_id res chain seq x y z
N MET A 1 15.08 10.12 18.41
CA MET A 1 14.79 11.43 17.79
C MET A 1 14.03 11.17 16.50
N SER A 2 12.70 11.20 16.53
CA SER A 2 11.87 11.10 15.32
C SER A 2 12.15 12.34 14.47
N SER A 3 12.78 12.20 13.31
CA SER A 3 13.07 13.36 12.48
C SER A 3 11.77 13.83 11.85
N ASP A 4 11.26 14.96 12.35
CA ASP A 4 10.11 15.75 11.87
C ASP A 4 10.35 16.38 10.48
N ARG A 5 11.13 15.71 9.62
CA ARG A 5 11.48 16.20 8.29
C ARG A 5 10.51 15.62 7.26
N PRO A 6 10.00 16.44 6.33
CA PRO A 6 9.12 15.98 5.27
C PRO A 6 9.80 14.89 4.43
N HIS A 7 9.03 13.91 3.97
CA HIS A 7 9.52 12.92 3.01
C HIS A 7 9.93 13.64 1.72
N ARG A 8 11.15 13.39 1.26
CA ARG A 8 11.68 13.99 0.03
C ARG A 8 11.43 13.04 -1.14
N ILE A 9 10.67 13.47 -2.13
CA ILE A 9 10.30 12.61 -3.26
C ILE A 9 10.78 13.26 -4.54
N VAL A 10 11.48 12.49 -5.38
CA VAL A 10 11.70 12.88 -6.77
C VAL A 10 10.60 12.28 -7.63
N LEU A 11 9.86 13.11 -8.33
CA LEU A 11 8.85 12.71 -9.31
C LEU A 11 9.43 12.82 -10.72
N GLY A 12 9.76 11.68 -11.33
CA GLY A 12 10.09 11.57 -12.74
C GLY A 12 8.84 11.44 -13.60
N VAL A 13 8.70 12.27 -14.63
CA VAL A 13 7.57 12.22 -15.56
C VAL A 13 8.10 11.93 -16.97
N THR A 14 7.56 10.89 -17.60
CA THR A 14 8.02 10.42 -18.92
C THR A 14 7.00 10.72 -20.02
N GLY A 15 7.43 10.68 -21.28
CA GLY A 15 6.62 11.11 -22.43
C GLY A 15 5.55 10.10 -22.85
N GLY A 16 4.39 10.16 -22.20
CA GLY A 16 3.18 9.44 -22.61
C GLY A 16 1.93 10.26 -22.27
N ILE A 17 0.80 9.91 -22.90
CA ILE A 17 -0.45 10.68 -22.77
C ILE A 17 -0.87 10.84 -21.30
N ALA A 18 -0.62 9.86 -20.44
CA ALA A 18 -0.96 9.90 -19.02
C ALA A 18 -0.15 10.92 -18.18
N ALA A 19 0.81 11.65 -18.77
CA ALA A 19 1.60 12.66 -18.08
C ALA A 19 0.73 13.79 -17.48
N TYR A 20 -0.47 14.04 -18.03
CA TYR A 20 -1.41 15.02 -17.47
C TYR A 20 -1.90 14.65 -16.06
N LYS A 21 -1.79 13.39 -15.63
CA LYS A 21 -2.15 12.94 -14.27
C LYS A 21 -1.05 13.22 -13.23
N ALA A 22 0.19 13.47 -13.65
CA ALA A 22 1.32 13.67 -12.75
C ALA A 22 1.20 14.91 -11.81
N PRO A 23 0.61 16.05 -12.21
CA PRO A 23 0.32 17.15 -11.30
C PRO A 23 -0.56 16.76 -10.11
N GLU A 24 -1.53 15.88 -10.32
CA GLU A 24 -2.42 15.41 -9.26
C GLU A 24 -1.68 14.53 -8.27
N ILE A 25 -0.83 13.62 -8.77
CA ILE A 25 0.09 12.83 -7.94
C ILE A 25 0.95 13.76 -7.06
N LEU A 26 1.54 14.80 -7.66
CA LEU A 26 2.34 15.79 -6.93
C LEU A 26 1.52 16.47 -5.82
N ARG A 27 0.33 16.98 -6.14
CA ARG A 27 -0.53 17.67 -5.17
C ARG A 27 -0.90 16.75 -4.00
N GLN A 28 -1.27 15.51 -4.28
CA GLN A 28 -1.63 14.54 -3.24
C GLN A 28 -0.43 14.17 -2.36
N LEU A 29 0.78 14.07 -2.92
CA LEU A 29 2.00 13.90 -2.12
C LEU A 29 2.26 15.10 -1.20
N GLN A 30 2.10 16.33 -1.71
CA GLN A 30 2.24 17.55 -0.89
C GLN A 30 1.18 17.65 0.22
N GLN A 31 -0.07 17.26 -0.05
CA GLN A 31 -1.13 17.19 0.96
C GLN A 31 -0.79 16.22 2.10
N ARG A 32 0.10 15.25 1.85
CA ARG A 32 0.63 14.30 2.84
C ARG A 32 1.97 14.74 3.44
N GLY A 33 2.36 15.99 3.23
CA GLY A 33 3.55 16.60 3.82
C GLY A 33 4.87 16.27 3.11
N ALA A 34 4.84 15.71 1.89
CA ALA A 34 6.07 15.44 1.14
C ALA A 34 6.62 16.70 0.45
N GLU A 35 7.94 16.85 0.47
CA GLU A 35 8.68 17.79 -0.38
C GLU A 35 8.94 17.10 -1.72
N VAL A 36 8.42 17.65 -2.83
CA VAL A 36 8.49 17.01 -4.15
C VAL A 36 9.35 17.83 -5.11
N ARG A 37 10.37 17.21 -5.71
CA ARG A 37 11.14 17.79 -6.82
C ARG A 37 10.88 17.01 -8.10
N VAL A 38 10.74 17.71 -9.22
CA VAL A 38 10.27 17.10 -10.47
C VAL A 38 11.38 17.05 -11.51
N VAL A 39 11.45 15.92 -12.20
CA VAL A 39 12.27 15.71 -13.39
C VAL A 39 11.35 15.35 -14.55
N LEU A 40 11.40 16.12 -15.64
CA LEU A 40 10.69 15.80 -16.87
C LEU A 40 11.68 15.24 -17.88
N THR A 41 11.31 14.16 -18.56
CA THR A 41 12.01 13.82 -19.82
C THR A 41 11.68 14.85 -20.89
N ARG A 42 12.55 15.03 -21.89
CA ARG A 42 12.26 15.90 -23.05
C ARG A 42 10.96 15.51 -23.77
N ALA A 43 10.61 14.22 -23.79
CA ALA A 43 9.35 13.76 -24.37
C ALA A 43 8.12 14.17 -23.52
N ALA A 44 8.25 14.19 -22.18
CA ALA A 44 7.16 14.61 -21.29
C ALA A 44 6.77 16.08 -21.48
N THR A 45 7.71 16.95 -21.85
CA THR A 45 7.42 18.38 -22.06
C THR A 45 6.50 18.65 -23.26
N ARG A 46 6.29 17.65 -24.13
CA ARG A 46 5.31 17.70 -25.23
C ARG A 46 3.87 17.45 -24.77
N PHE A 47 3.68 16.79 -23.63
CA PHE A 47 2.36 16.47 -23.06
C PHE A 47 1.98 17.41 -21.92
N ILE A 48 2.97 17.89 -21.16
CA ILE A 48 2.73 18.74 -20.01
C ILE A 48 3.86 19.77 -19.81
N GLY A 49 3.47 21.01 -19.52
CA GLY A 49 4.39 22.13 -19.40
C GLY A 49 5.21 22.12 -18.11
N ARG A 50 6.48 22.48 -18.24
CA ARG A 50 7.42 22.69 -17.11
C ARG A 50 6.84 23.64 -16.04
N VAL A 51 6.23 24.74 -16.47
CA VAL A 51 5.65 25.80 -15.62
C VAL A 51 4.60 25.24 -14.63
N THR A 52 3.81 24.25 -15.04
CA THR A 52 2.81 23.61 -14.16
C THR A 52 3.48 23.00 -12.93
N PHE A 53 4.59 22.30 -13.12
CA PHE A 53 5.32 21.65 -12.03
C PHE A 53 6.13 22.65 -11.20
N GLU A 54 6.69 23.70 -11.81
CA GLU A 54 7.38 24.76 -11.06
C GLU A 54 6.41 25.49 -10.12
N ALA A 55 5.21 25.83 -10.61
CA ALA A 55 4.16 26.48 -9.81
C ALA A 55 3.67 25.60 -8.66
N LEU A 56 3.47 24.30 -8.88
CA LEU A 56 2.97 23.37 -7.87
C LEU A 56 4.06 22.95 -6.87
N SER A 57 5.24 22.55 -7.35
CA SER A 57 6.34 22.10 -6.49
C SER A 57 7.02 23.24 -5.73
N ARG A 58 6.96 24.47 -6.26
CA ARG A 58 7.77 25.62 -5.80
C ARG A 58 9.28 25.38 -5.88
N HIS A 59 9.70 24.45 -6.74
CA HIS A 59 11.08 24.12 -7.01
C HIS A 59 11.37 24.18 -8.52
N PRO A 60 12.63 24.45 -8.92
CA PRO A 60 13.03 24.33 -10.31
C PRO A 60 12.81 22.90 -10.82
N VAL A 61 12.25 22.78 -12.02
CA VAL A 61 12.01 21.51 -12.68
C VAL A 61 13.16 21.22 -13.64
N ILE A 62 13.75 20.03 -13.54
CA ILE A 62 14.87 19.64 -14.39
C ILE A 62 14.33 18.94 -15.63
N VAL A 63 14.76 19.39 -16.82
CA VAL A 63 14.42 18.73 -18.09
C VAL A 63 15.65 18.10 -18.73
N GLU A 64 16.77 18.83 -18.73
CA GLU A 64 17.99 18.38 -19.41
C GLU A 64 19.17 18.25 -18.46
N MET A 65 20.12 17.40 -18.86
CA MET A 65 21.36 17.20 -18.12
C MET A 65 22.15 18.51 -18.02
N PHE A 66 22.28 19.24 -19.13
CA PHE A 66 23.18 20.40 -19.27
C PHE A 66 22.44 21.74 -19.36
N GLU A 67 21.47 21.99 -18.47
CA GLU A 67 20.83 23.31 -18.42
C GLU A 67 21.82 24.43 -17.98
N PRO A 68 21.87 25.58 -18.67
CA PRO A 68 22.76 26.69 -18.33
C PRO A 68 22.50 27.23 -16.90
N GLY A 69 23.58 27.59 -16.19
CA GLY A 69 23.50 28.31 -14.91
C GLY A 69 23.55 27.48 -13.62
N ALA A 70 23.77 26.17 -13.72
CA ALA A 70 23.99 25.32 -12.54
C ALA A 70 25.33 24.56 -12.67
N ASN A 71 25.97 24.23 -11.54
CA ASN A 71 27.07 23.25 -11.51
C ASN A 71 26.50 21.87 -11.89
N VAL A 72 26.34 21.63 -13.19
CA VAL A 72 25.65 20.47 -13.78
C VAL A 72 26.26 19.13 -13.35
N VAL A 73 27.57 19.11 -13.09
CA VAL A 73 28.36 17.88 -12.96
C VAL A 73 27.92 16.97 -11.79
N ILE A 74 27.24 17.49 -10.75
CA ILE A 74 26.89 16.71 -9.54
C ILE A 74 25.37 16.69 -9.24
N ARG A 75 24.53 17.40 -10.00
CA ARG A 75 23.09 17.56 -9.67
C ARG A 75 22.30 16.26 -9.57
N HIS A 76 22.55 15.29 -10.45
CA HIS A 76 21.86 13.99 -10.40
C HIS A 76 22.26 13.20 -9.14
N VAL A 77 23.54 13.22 -8.74
CA VAL A 77 24.01 12.58 -7.50
C VAL A 77 23.45 13.28 -6.27
N GLU A 78 23.43 14.61 -6.24
CA GLU A 78 22.85 15.38 -5.14
C GLU A 78 21.35 15.11 -5.00
N MET A 79 20.62 15.08 -6.11
CA MET A 79 19.20 14.80 -6.12
C MET A 79 18.91 13.35 -5.70
N ALA A 80 19.73 12.39 -6.13
CA ALA A 80 19.66 10.99 -5.67
C ALA A 80 19.90 10.86 -4.16
N ARG A 81 20.87 11.59 -3.61
CA ARG A 81 21.17 11.60 -2.16
C ARG A 81 20.08 12.32 -1.35
N TRP A 82 19.46 13.33 -1.95
CA TRP A 82 18.37 14.09 -1.32
C TRP A 82 17.07 13.28 -1.24
N ALA A 83 16.81 12.44 -2.25
CA ALA A 83 15.56 11.71 -2.39
C ALA A 83 15.37 10.61 -1.33
N ASP A 84 14.22 10.62 -0.65
CA ASP A 84 13.77 9.52 0.17
C ASP A 84 13.09 8.39 -0.65
N LEU A 85 12.53 8.75 -1.82
CA LEU A 85 11.91 7.89 -2.84
C LEU A 85 12.11 8.50 -4.24
N LEU A 86 12.41 7.67 -5.24
CA LEU A 86 12.28 8.02 -6.66
C LEU A 86 10.99 7.41 -7.22
N LEU A 87 10.00 8.25 -7.52
CA LEU A 87 8.73 7.86 -8.15
C LEU A 87 8.75 8.26 -9.62
N VAL A 88 8.50 7.33 -10.54
CA VAL A 88 8.34 7.64 -11.97
C VAL A 88 6.91 7.36 -12.41
N ALA A 89 6.17 8.41 -12.76
CA ALA A 89 4.75 8.33 -13.11
C ALA A 89 4.35 9.42 -14.14
N PRO A 90 3.89 9.03 -15.34
CA PRO A 90 3.95 7.68 -15.90
C PRO A 90 5.39 7.25 -16.18
N ALA A 91 5.63 5.93 -16.17
CA ALA A 91 6.84 5.29 -16.67
C ALA A 91 6.55 4.61 -18.03
N THR A 92 6.99 5.21 -19.12
CA THR A 92 6.81 4.66 -20.47
C THR A 92 7.66 3.41 -20.70
N ALA A 93 7.26 2.55 -21.65
CA ALA A 93 8.05 1.37 -22.05
C ALA A 93 9.53 1.72 -22.37
N HIS A 94 9.75 2.86 -23.03
CA HIS A 94 11.09 3.36 -23.32
C HIS A 94 11.91 3.63 -22.04
N THR A 95 11.32 4.26 -21.03
CA THR A 95 12.01 4.50 -19.75
C THR A 95 12.26 3.21 -18.98
N LEU A 96 11.30 2.27 -19.00
CA LEU A 96 11.49 0.94 -18.40
C LEU A 96 12.68 0.21 -19.03
N ALA A 97 12.78 0.22 -20.36
CA ALA A 97 13.89 -0.40 -21.07
C ALA A 97 15.23 0.24 -20.69
N ARG A 98 15.32 1.57 -20.68
CA ARG A 98 16.56 2.27 -20.27
C ARG A 98 16.97 1.91 -18.85
N PHE A 99 16.03 1.88 -17.91
CA PHE A 99 16.33 1.52 -16.51
C PHE A 99 16.76 0.04 -16.40
N ALA A 100 16.07 -0.87 -17.09
CA ALA A 100 16.38 -2.29 -17.07
C ALA A 100 17.78 -2.60 -17.65
N HIS A 101 18.20 -1.85 -18.66
CA HIS A 101 19.50 -2.01 -19.31
C HIS A 101 20.60 -1.09 -18.75
N GLY A 102 20.28 -0.21 -17.80
CA GLY A 102 21.24 0.70 -17.20
C GLY A 102 21.78 1.77 -18.16
N LEU A 103 20.94 2.22 -19.09
CA LEU A 103 21.27 3.33 -19.98
C LEU A 103 21.11 4.66 -19.24
N ALA A 104 22.09 5.57 -19.35
CA ALA A 104 22.12 6.87 -18.67
C ALA A 104 22.34 8.01 -19.68
N ASP A 105 21.42 8.11 -20.64
CA ASP A 105 21.44 9.03 -21.78
C ASP A 105 20.66 10.33 -21.53
N ASP A 106 19.87 10.42 -20.45
CA ASP A 106 19.25 11.65 -19.97
C ASP A 106 19.40 11.84 -18.45
N PHE A 107 18.93 12.98 -17.94
CA PHE A 107 19.03 13.29 -16.51
C PHE A 107 18.27 12.29 -15.63
N LEU A 108 17.06 11.87 -16.03
CA LEU A 108 16.22 10.96 -15.23
C LEU A 108 16.84 9.56 -15.14
N ALA A 109 17.38 9.04 -16.24
CA ALA A 109 18.03 7.74 -16.29
C ALA A 109 19.38 7.75 -15.54
N THR A 110 20.15 8.83 -15.65
CA THR A 110 21.37 9.05 -14.85
C THR A 110 21.03 9.17 -13.35
N LEU A 111 19.96 9.87 -13.00
CA LEU A 111 19.45 9.95 -11.63
C LEU A 111 19.05 8.56 -11.11
N TYR A 112 18.34 7.75 -11.90
CA TYR A 112 17.94 6.39 -11.53
C TYR A 112 19.16 5.52 -11.18
N LEU A 113 20.22 5.54 -11.99
CA LEU A 113 21.44 4.76 -11.70
C LEU A 113 22.17 5.19 -10.44
N SER A 114 22.06 6.47 -10.06
CA SER A 114 22.68 7.00 -8.84
C SER A 114 21.78 6.89 -7.60
N ALA A 115 20.50 6.53 -7.78
CA ALA A 115 19.53 6.42 -6.70
C ALA A 115 19.91 5.29 -5.72
N ARG A 116 19.95 5.63 -4.43
CA ARG A 116 20.09 4.66 -3.33
C ARG A 116 18.81 4.46 -2.53
N CYS A 117 17.82 5.32 -2.77
CA CYS A 117 16.50 5.20 -2.20
C CYS A 117 15.66 4.16 -2.96
N PRO A 118 14.55 3.67 -2.37
CA PRO A 118 13.59 2.88 -3.10
C PRO A 118 13.12 3.57 -4.38
N VAL A 119 12.81 2.78 -5.41
CA VAL A 119 12.28 3.26 -6.68
C VAL A 119 10.89 2.67 -6.89
N LEU A 120 9.90 3.51 -7.20
CA LEU A 120 8.56 3.12 -7.59
C LEU A 120 8.27 3.55 -9.02
N LEU A 121 7.92 2.60 -9.88
CA LEU A 121 7.52 2.85 -11.27
C LEU A 121 6.01 2.64 -11.41
N ALA A 122 5.34 3.59 -12.05
CA ALA A 122 3.93 3.50 -12.44
C ALA A 122 3.83 3.46 -13.98
N PRO A 123 3.85 2.26 -14.59
CA PRO A 123 3.85 2.13 -16.03
C PRO A 123 2.57 2.67 -16.67
N ALA A 124 2.70 3.25 -17.87
CA ALA A 124 1.56 3.58 -18.72
C ALA A 124 1.96 3.47 -20.19
N MET A 125 1.22 2.67 -20.95
CA MET A 125 1.43 2.41 -22.37
C MET A 125 0.19 1.74 -22.97
N ASP A 126 0.20 1.53 -24.28
CA ASP A 126 -0.84 0.73 -24.93
C ASP A 126 -0.79 -0.74 -24.50
N ALA A 127 -1.89 -1.49 -24.63
CA ALA A 127 -1.99 -2.88 -24.23
C ALA A 127 -1.00 -3.77 -24.96
N GLU A 128 -0.83 -3.59 -26.27
CA GLU A 128 0.13 -4.36 -27.06
C GLU A 128 1.57 -4.10 -26.59
N MET A 129 1.88 -2.87 -26.18
CA MET A 129 3.19 -2.52 -25.64
C MET A 129 3.39 -3.12 -24.24
N TRP A 130 2.35 -3.17 -23.42
CA TRP A 130 2.38 -3.76 -22.10
C TRP A 130 2.63 -5.27 -22.19
N GLU A 131 1.88 -5.97 -23.03
CA GLU A 131 1.97 -7.43 -23.23
C GLU A 131 3.24 -7.86 -23.95
N ASN A 132 3.94 -6.93 -24.63
CA ASN A 132 5.16 -7.23 -25.36
C ASN A 132 6.22 -7.90 -24.47
N ALA A 133 6.83 -8.97 -24.98
CA ALA A 133 7.83 -9.76 -24.27
C ALA A 133 9.01 -8.88 -23.76
N ALA A 134 9.48 -7.92 -24.55
CA ALA A 134 10.56 -7.03 -24.13
C ALA A 134 10.17 -6.18 -22.92
N THR A 135 8.92 -5.68 -22.87
CA THR A 135 8.41 -4.92 -21.72
C THR A 135 8.34 -5.80 -20.48
N GLN A 136 7.81 -7.03 -20.61
CA GLN A 136 7.69 -7.97 -19.51
C GLN A 136 9.06 -8.42 -18.97
N GLU A 137 10.02 -8.69 -19.85
CA GLU A 137 11.40 -9.01 -19.47
C GLU A 137 12.08 -7.84 -18.74
N ASN A 138 11.90 -6.60 -19.23
CA ASN A 138 12.42 -5.41 -18.57
C ASN A 138 11.83 -5.23 -17.17
N LEU A 139 10.51 -5.42 -17.02
CA LEU A 139 9.85 -5.37 -15.72
C LEU A 139 10.34 -6.46 -14.78
N ALA A 140 10.54 -7.68 -15.28
CA ALA A 140 11.08 -8.79 -14.48
C ALA A 140 12.49 -8.46 -13.97
N ARG A 141 13.37 -7.95 -14.84
CA ARG A 141 14.73 -7.49 -14.47
C ARG A 141 14.69 -6.39 -13.41
N LEU A 142 13.81 -5.40 -13.58
CA LEU A 142 13.67 -4.28 -12.63
C LEU A 142 13.17 -4.78 -11.26
N ARG A 143 12.16 -5.65 -11.23
CA ARG A 143 11.66 -6.27 -10.00
C ARG A 143 12.74 -7.08 -9.28
N GLN A 144 13.53 -7.86 -10.03
CA GLN A 144 14.65 -8.62 -9.47
C GLN A 144 15.71 -7.72 -8.82
N ARG A 145 15.87 -6.48 -9.31
CA ARG A 145 16.75 -5.46 -8.72
C ARG A 145 16.10 -4.68 -7.56
N GLY A 146 14.92 -5.11 -7.08
CA GLY A 146 14.23 -4.48 -5.97
C GLY A 146 13.45 -3.21 -6.33
N VAL A 147 13.25 -2.92 -7.63
CA VAL A 147 12.40 -1.81 -8.06
C VAL A 147 10.93 -2.19 -7.87
N ALA A 148 10.19 -1.34 -7.14
CA ALA A 148 8.76 -1.51 -6.98
C ALA A 148 8.03 -1.06 -8.25
N VAL A 149 7.00 -1.82 -8.63
CA VAL A 149 6.14 -1.49 -9.77
C VAL A 149 4.70 -1.54 -9.32
N ILE A 150 3.94 -0.46 -9.52
CA ILE A 150 2.48 -0.51 -9.47
C ILE A 150 1.98 -0.93 -10.86
N PRO A 151 1.23 -2.05 -10.99
CA PRO A 151 0.75 -2.48 -12.30
C PRO A 151 -0.22 -1.43 -12.89
N PRO A 152 -0.29 -1.33 -14.23
CA PRO A 152 -1.31 -0.51 -14.88
C PRO A 152 -2.70 -1.10 -14.63
N GLU A 153 -3.71 -0.27 -14.79
CA GLU A 153 -5.11 -0.68 -14.77
C GLU A 153 -5.58 -1.10 -16.17
N ARG A 154 -6.67 -1.87 -16.19
CA ARG A 154 -7.45 -2.13 -17.39
C ARG A 154 -8.43 -0.98 -17.63
N GLY A 155 -8.51 -0.51 -18.85
CA GLY A 155 -9.53 0.48 -19.23
C GLY A 155 -9.36 0.98 -20.66
N TYR A 156 -10.13 1.99 -21.02
CA TYR A 156 -10.07 2.62 -22.34
C TYR A 156 -8.72 3.35 -22.55
N LEU A 157 -8.01 2.97 -23.61
CA LEU A 157 -6.69 3.48 -23.96
C LEU A 157 -6.78 4.51 -25.09
N ALA A 158 -5.71 5.28 -25.29
CA ALA A 158 -5.66 6.31 -26.33
C ALA A 158 -5.74 5.75 -27.76
N SER A 159 -5.42 4.47 -27.96
CA SER A 159 -5.62 3.74 -29.22
C SER A 159 -7.09 3.52 -29.58
N GLY A 160 -8.01 3.73 -28.63
CA GLY A 160 -9.44 3.44 -28.79
C GLY A 160 -9.84 2.01 -28.38
N VAL A 161 -8.88 1.22 -27.89
CA VAL A 161 -9.11 -0.16 -27.43
C VAL A 161 -9.18 -0.19 -25.90
N GLU A 162 -9.92 -1.15 -25.35
CA GLU A 162 -9.92 -1.45 -23.91
C GLU A 162 -8.90 -2.54 -23.59
N GLY A 163 -7.95 -2.26 -22.71
CA GLY A 163 -6.89 -3.20 -22.37
C GLY A 163 -6.10 -2.81 -21.12
N GLU A 164 -5.17 -3.66 -20.72
CA GLU A 164 -4.24 -3.39 -19.61
C GLU A 164 -3.12 -2.47 -20.08
N GLY A 165 -2.87 -1.37 -19.37
CA GLY A 165 -1.82 -0.41 -19.79
C GLY A 165 -2.11 1.03 -19.39
N ARG A 166 -3.35 1.29 -18.95
CA ARG A 166 -3.74 2.59 -18.40
C ARG A 166 -2.98 2.85 -17.10
N LEU A 167 -2.48 4.08 -16.93
CA LEU A 167 -1.83 4.49 -15.68
C LEU A 167 -2.79 4.26 -14.50
N ALA A 168 -2.31 3.59 -13.45
CA ALA A 168 -3.03 3.46 -12.19
C ALA A 168 -3.50 4.81 -11.66
N GLU A 169 -4.61 4.85 -10.93
CA GLU A 169 -5.14 6.12 -10.46
C GLU A 169 -4.17 6.82 -9.48
N PRO A 170 -4.08 8.17 -9.52
CA PRO A 170 -3.16 8.95 -8.69
C PRO A 170 -3.18 8.56 -7.21
N GLU A 171 -4.37 8.30 -6.66
CA GLU A 171 -4.56 7.94 -5.25
C GLU A 171 -3.87 6.61 -4.91
N GLN A 172 -3.90 5.64 -5.83
CA GLN A 172 -3.25 4.35 -5.66
C GLN A 172 -1.73 4.48 -5.74
N ILE A 173 -1.23 5.30 -6.68
CA ILE A 173 0.20 5.59 -6.82
C ILE A 173 0.74 6.25 -5.55
N VAL A 174 0.02 7.26 -5.04
CA VAL A 174 0.35 7.98 -3.80
C VAL A 174 0.32 7.03 -2.61
N ALA A 175 -0.74 6.22 -2.47
CA ALA A 175 -0.84 5.24 -1.39
C ALA A 175 0.34 4.26 -1.41
N ARG A 176 0.72 3.76 -2.59
CA ARG A 176 1.86 2.86 -2.74
C ARG A 176 3.19 3.53 -2.41
N ALA A 177 3.37 4.78 -2.84
CA ALA A 177 4.55 5.59 -2.52
C ALA A 177 4.71 5.76 -1.00
N LEU A 178 3.62 6.08 -0.29
CA LEU A 178 3.61 6.22 1.17
C LEU A 178 3.91 4.90 1.89
N VAL A 179 3.38 3.77 1.41
CA VAL A 179 3.72 2.45 1.96
C VAL A 179 5.22 2.16 1.82
N ILE A 180 5.82 2.47 0.67
CA ILE A 180 7.27 2.28 0.44
C ILE A 180 8.09 3.21 1.34
N LEU A 181 7.68 4.47 1.48
CA LEU A 181 8.34 5.44 2.35
C LEU A 181 8.24 5.04 3.83
N ALA A 182 7.11 4.47 4.25
CA ALA A 182 6.93 3.89 5.58
C ALA A 182 7.76 2.61 5.77
N ALA A 183 8.00 1.85 4.69
CA ALA A 183 8.79 0.62 4.67
C ALA A 183 10.30 0.82 4.44
N ARG A 184 10.80 2.07 4.31
CA ARG A 184 12.22 2.37 4.64
C ARG A 184 12.53 1.67 5.94
N PRO A 185 13.70 0.99 6.09
CA PRO A 185 13.91 0.01 7.15
C PRO A 185 13.32 0.64 8.37
N TYR A 186 12.15 0.12 8.75
CA TYR A 186 11.51 0.65 9.93
C TYR A 186 12.64 0.60 10.94
N ALA A 187 12.82 1.67 11.73
CA ALA A 187 13.60 1.48 12.94
C ALA A 187 13.09 0.15 13.48
N ARG A 188 13.96 -0.87 13.62
CA ARG A 188 13.52 -2.21 14.05
C ARG A 188 13.18 -2.11 15.53
N ASP A 189 12.27 -1.19 15.81
CA ASP A 189 11.92 -0.58 17.07
C ASP A 189 10.84 -1.40 17.75
N LEU A 190 10.27 -2.37 17.03
CA LEU A 190 9.49 -3.46 17.56
C LEU A 190 10.29 -4.78 17.58
N GLU A 191 11.61 -4.76 17.38
CA GLU A 191 12.43 -5.96 17.56
C GLU A 191 12.39 -6.42 19.02
N GLY A 192 12.05 -7.69 19.24
CA GLY A 192 11.80 -8.25 20.58
C GLY A 192 10.36 -8.10 21.08
N GLU A 193 9.52 -7.32 20.40
CA GLU A 193 8.10 -7.20 20.71
C GLU A 193 7.30 -8.35 20.07
N HIS A 194 6.23 -8.76 20.76
CA HIS A 194 5.24 -9.70 20.21
C HIS A 194 3.88 -9.01 20.14
N VAL A 195 3.44 -8.72 18.92
CA VAL A 195 2.20 -8.01 18.64
C VAL A 195 1.08 -9.01 18.33
N LEU A 196 0.05 -9.02 19.18
CA LEU A 196 -1.18 -9.78 18.98
C LEU A 196 -2.22 -8.89 18.32
N ILE A 197 -2.73 -9.30 17.16
CA ILE A 197 -3.67 -8.49 16.35
C ILE A 197 -4.92 -9.30 16.07
N THR A 198 -6.10 -8.75 16.37
CA THR A 198 -7.38 -9.31 15.89
C THR A 198 -7.80 -8.60 14.62
N ALA A 199 -8.27 -9.32 13.59
CA ALA A 199 -8.72 -8.73 12.33
C ALA A 199 -10.00 -9.39 11.79
N GLY A 200 -10.69 -8.69 10.88
CA GLY A 200 -11.90 -9.21 10.21
C GLY A 200 -13.17 -9.13 11.05
N PRO A 201 -14.32 -9.53 10.49
CA PRO A 201 -15.58 -9.65 11.21
C PRO A 201 -15.67 -11.00 11.95
N THR A 202 -16.59 -11.15 12.90
CA THR A 202 -17.05 -12.47 13.34
C THR A 202 -18.38 -12.82 12.68
N CYS A 203 -18.67 -14.12 12.56
CA CYS A 203 -19.88 -14.65 11.94
C CYS A 203 -20.59 -15.57 12.93
N GLU A 204 -21.73 -15.13 13.45
CA GLU A 204 -22.56 -15.88 14.39
C GLU A 204 -23.65 -16.64 13.64
N ASP A 205 -23.50 -17.96 13.54
CA ASP A 205 -24.38 -18.79 12.72
C ASP A 205 -25.80 -18.89 13.32
N LEU A 206 -26.80 -18.66 12.49
CA LEU A 206 -28.22 -18.86 12.81
C LEU A 206 -28.65 -20.30 12.49
N ASP A 207 -28.23 -20.75 11.31
CA ASP A 207 -28.45 -22.08 10.76
C ASP A 207 -27.26 -22.43 9.84
N PRO A 208 -27.21 -23.60 9.16
CA PRO A 208 -26.08 -23.97 8.31
C PRO A 208 -25.86 -23.08 7.08
N ILE A 209 -26.78 -22.15 6.78
CA ILE A 209 -26.77 -21.32 5.57
C ILE A 209 -26.60 -19.83 5.90
N ARG A 210 -27.16 -19.39 7.02
CA ARG A 210 -27.26 -17.98 7.40
C ARG A 210 -26.48 -17.69 8.67
N TYR A 211 -25.87 -16.52 8.72
CA TYR A 211 -25.14 -16.02 9.88
C TYR A 211 -25.31 -14.51 10.02
N LEU A 212 -25.13 -14.00 11.25
CA LEU A 212 -25.05 -12.59 11.58
C LEU A 212 -23.58 -12.14 11.56
N THR A 213 -23.27 -11.02 10.93
CA THR A 213 -21.89 -10.52 10.81
C THR A 213 -21.83 -9.01 10.69
N ASN A 214 -20.64 -8.46 10.88
CA ASN A 214 -20.32 -7.06 10.62
C ASN A 214 -19.72 -6.87 9.22
N ARG A 215 -19.85 -5.67 8.64
CA ARG A 215 -19.33 -5.34 7.29
C ARG A 215 -17.81 -5.09 7.25
N SER A 216 -17.05 -5.69 8.16
CA SER A 216 -15.60 -5.48 8.20
C SER A 216 -14.92 -6.24 7.07
N THR A 217 -13.98 -5.58 6.40
CA THR A 217 -13.16 -6.18 5.34
C THR A 217 -11.89 -6.83 5.90
N GLY A 218 -11.53 -6.55 7.17
CA GLY A 218 -10.28 -6.99 7.79
C GLY A 218 -9.02 -6.23 7.33
N LYS A 219 -9.12 -5.34 6.33
CA LYS A 219 -7.96 -4.64 5.73
C LYS A 219 -7.10 -3.90 6.76
N MET A 220 -7.72 -3.27 7.76
CA MET A 220 -7.01 -2.53 8.80
C MET A 220 -6.10 -3.45 9.64
N GLY A 221 -6.63 -4.55 10.17
CA GLY A 221 -5.85 -5.49 10.97
C GLY A 221 -4.72 -6.15 10.19
N TYR A 222 -4.96 -6.47 8.92
CA TYR A 222 -3.92 -7.02 8.03
C TYR A 222 -2.82 -6.01 7.73
N ALA A 223 -3.18 -4.74 7.48
CA ALA A 223 -2.20 -3.68 7.29
C ALA A 223 -1.33 -3.46 8.54
N LEU A 224 -1.94 -3.52 9.72
CA LEU A 224 -1.21 -3.46 11.00
C LEU A 224 -0.26 -4.65 11.17
N ALA A 225 -0.68 -5.86 10.80
CA ALA A 225 0.17 -7.05 10.84
C ALA A 225 1.39 -6.93 9.93
N HIS A 226 1.19 -6.49 8.67
CA HIS A 226 2.30 -6.22 7.76
C HIS A 226 3.26 -5.15 8.29
N ALA A 227 2.71 -4.05 8.86
CA ALA A 227 3.53 -2.97 9.40
C ALA A 227 4.34 -3.42 10.63
N ALA A 228 3.74 -4.20 11.54
CA ALA A 228 4.43 -4.73 12.72
C ALA A 228 5.57 -5.69 12.34
N LEU A 229 5.32 -6.63 11.41
CA LEU A 229 6.37 -7.51 10.87
C LEU A 229 7.51 -6.72 10.23
N ALA A 230 7.18 -5.71 9.41
CA ALA A 230 8.17 -4.88 8.75
C ALA A 230 9.02 -4.04 9.75
N ARG A 231 8.51 -3.79 10.97
CA ARG A 231 9.20 -3.16 12.11
C ARG A 231 10.01 -4.13 12.97
N GLY A 232 10.06 -5.42 12.61
CA GLY A 232 10.82 -6.44 13.31
C GLY A 232 10.08 -7.15 14.45
N ALA A 233 8.77 -6.90 14.61
CA ALA A 233 7.97 -7.59 15.61
C ALA A 233 7.70 -9.05 15.22
N GLN A 234 7.52 -9.90 16.22
CA GLN A 234 6.79 -11.15 16.05
C GLN A 234 5.30 -10.83 16.04
N VAL A 235 4.53 -11.45 15.13
CA VAL A 235 3.09 -11.16 15.00
C VAL A 235 2.26 -12.42 15.12
N THR A 236 1.26 -12.39 16.00
CA THR A 236 0.15 -13.34 16.00
C THR A 236 -1.11 -12.64 15.51
N LEU A 237 -1.66 -13.10 14.39
CA LEU A 237 -2.86 -12.55 13.75
C LEU A 237 -4.05 -13.48 13.97
N ILE A 238 -5.01 -13.08 14.79
CA ILE A 238 -6.29 -13.79 14.96
C ILE A 238 -7.29 -13.20 13.97
N SER A 239 -7.59 -13.93 12.90
CA SER A 239 -8.43 -13.44 11.80
C SER A 239 -9.81 -14.10 11.80
N GLY A 240 -10.83 -13.25 11.81
CA GLY A 240 -12.18 -13.59 11.37
C GLY A 240 -12.28 -13.85 9.84
N PRO A 241 -13.45 -14.22 9.32
CA PRO A 241 -13.62 -14.54 7.90
C PRO A 241 -13.36 -13.34 6.98
N THR A 242 -12.36 -13.45 6.10
CA THR A 242 -12.04 -12.47 5.06
C THR A 242 -11.39 -13.15 3.86
N ALA A 243 -11.38 -12.48 2.70
CA ALA A 243 -10.71 -12.94 1.48
C ALA A 243 -9.23 -12.54 1.42
N LEU A 244 -8.70 -11.88 2.47
CA LEU A 244 -7.33 -11.39 2.50
C LEU A 244 -6.35 -12.53 2.82
N LEU A 245 -5.25 -12.58 2.08
CA LEU A 245 -4.13 -13.47 2.36
C LEU A 245 -3.34 -12.95 3.57
N PRO A 246 -3.10 -13.78 4.59
CA PRO A 246 -2.31 -13.35 5.74
C PRO A 246 -0.85 -13.12 5.36
N PRO A 247 -0.12 -12.26 6.09
CA PRO A 247 1.32 -12.15 5.94
C PRO A 247 1.98 -13.52 6.21
N PRO A 248 2.89 -14.00 5.34
CA PRO A 248 3.49 -15.33 5.48
C PRO A 248 4.30 -15.50 6.77
N ASP A 249 4.88 -14.40 7.28
CA ASP A 249 5.72 -14.41 8.48
C ASP A 249 4.92 -14.18 9.79
N ALA A 250 3.59 -14.02 9.70
CA ALA A 250 2.72 -13.93 10.88
C ALA A 250 2.18 -15.32 11.26
N GLU A 251 2.18 -15.63 12.55
CA GLU A 251 1.42 -16.76 13.09
C GLU A 251 -0.08 -16.44 12.99
N THR A 252 -0.78 -17.06 12.03
CA THR A 252 -2.18 -16.74 11.76
C THR A 252 -3.12 -17.80 12.31
N ILE A 253 -4.10 -17.36 13.10
CA ILE A 253 -5.14 -18.20 13.70
C ILE A 253 -6.48 -17.78 13.11
N PHE A 254 -7.09 -18.67 12.34
CA PHE A 254 -8.41 -18.43 11.77
C PHE A 254 -9.51 -18.80 12.76
N VAL A 255 -10.43 -17.86 12.95
CA VAL A 255 -11.62 -18.00 13.78
C VAL A 255 -12.85 -17.57 12.99
N ARG A 256 -14.02 -18.07 13.37
CA ARG A 256 -15.29 -17.67 12.77
C ARG A 256 -16.13 -16.87 13.76
N ARG A 257 -16.26 -17.36 14.99
CA ARG A 257 -17.18 -16.80 16.00
C ARG A 257 -16.46 -15.91 17.00
N ALA A 258 -17.20 -15.01 17.64
CA ALA A 258 -16.71 -14.15 18.72
C ALA A 258 -16.11 -14.96 19.88
N GLU A 259 -16.73 -16.08 20.23
CA GLU A 259 -16.24 -17.01 21.26
C GLU A 259 -14.88 -17.63 20.91
N GLU A 260 -14.68 -18.03 19.65
CA GLU A 260 -13.43 -18.61 19.18
C GLU A 260 -12.33 -17.55 19.19
N MET A 261 -12.65 -16.34 18.72
CA MET A 261 -11.75 -15.20 18.78
C MET A 261 -11.36 -14.86 20.23
N TYR A 262 -12.33 -14.87 21.15
CA TYR A 262 -12.09 -14.63 22.57
C TYR A 262 -11.09 -15.64 23.16
N ARG A 263 -11.29 -16.94 22.92
CA ARG A 263 -10.38 -17.99 23.39
C ARG A 263 -8.99 -17.89 22.77
N ALA A 264 -8.93 -17.61 21.47
CA ALA A 264 -7.65 -17.41 20.78
C ALA A 264 -6.90 -16.21 21.37
N VAL A 265 -7.58 -15.10 21.66
CA VAL A 265 -6.98 -13.93 22.29
C VAL A 265 -6.44 -14.28 23.67
N LEU A 266 -7.25 -14.92 24.53
CA LEU A 266 -6.83 -15.25 25.89
C LEU A 266 -5.66 -16.25 25.94
N SER A 267 -5.58 -17.18 24.99
CA SER A 267 -4.48 -18.16 24.94
C SER A 267 -3.16 -17.55 24.48
N HIS A 268 -3.17 -16.41 23.79
CA HIS A 268 -1.97 -15.78 23.23
C HIS A 268 -1.61 -14.45 23.91
N MET A 269 -2.51 -13.88 24.74
CA MET A 269 -2.31 -12.57 25.35
C MET A 269 -1.13 -12.50 26.32
N GLU A 270 -0.77 -13.59 27.02
CA GLU A 270 0.33 -13.58 27.99
C GLU A 270 1.70 -13.43 27.33
N ARG A 271 1.85 -13.91 26.09
CA ARG A 271 3.07 -13.78 25.30
C ARG A 271 3.16 -12.42 24.60
N ALA A 272 2.02 -11.76 24.40
CA ALA A 272 1.93 -10.49 23.69
C ALA A 272 2.41 -9.33 24.56
N THR A 273 3.27 -8.49 24.00
CA THR A 273 3.66 -7.21 24.60
C THR A 273 2.75 -6.07 24.15
N ILE A 274 2.16 -6.20 22.95
CA ILE A 274 1.22 -5.23 22.37
C ILE A 274 -0.01 -5.99 21.86
N ILE A 275 -1.22 -5.50 22.17
CA ILE A 275 -2.48 -6.09 21.71
C ILE A 275 -3.28 -5.06 20.90
N LEU A 276 -3.45 -5.30 19.60
CA LEU A 276 -4.21 -4.44 18.68
C LEU A 276 -5.56 -5.05 18.33
N LYS A 277 -6.64 -4.40 18.75
CA LYS A 277 -8.01 -4.88 18.60
C LYS A 277 -8.69 -4.31 17.35
N ALA A 278 -8.28 -4.77 16.18
CA ALA A 278 -8.79 -4.28 14.89
C ALA A 278 -9.95 -5.11 14.29
N ALA A 279 -10.44 -6.13 15.00
CA ALA A 279 -11.57 -6.96 14.54
C ALA A 279 -12.91 -6.30 14.84
N ALA A 280 -13.90 -6.53 13.96
CA ALA A 280 -15.28 -6.13 14.18
C ALA A 280 -16.07 -7.32 14.76
N VAL A 281 -15.92 -7.52 16.07
CA VAL A 281 -16.60 -8.59 16.82
C VAL A 281 -18.09 -8.27 16.93
N ALA A 282 -18.95 -9.26 16.68
CA ALA A 282 -20.39 -9.13 16.87
C ALA A 282 -20.73 -9.04 18.36
N ASP A 283 -21.55 -8.06 18.77
CA ASP A 283 -21.96 -7.87 20.17
C ASP A 283 -23.00 -8.90 20.65
N TYR A 284 -23.71 -9.51 19.70
CA TYR A 284 -24.78 -10.45 19.93
C TYR A 284 -24.67 -11.66 19.02
N ARG A 285 -25.11 -12.82 19.52
CA ARG A 285 -25.25 -14.06 18.77
C ARG A 285 -26.66 -14.62 18.90
N PRO A 286 -27.13 -15.46 17.96
CA PRO A 286 -28.38 -16.19 18.12
C PRO A 286 -28.35 -17.04 19.39
N LYS A 287 -29.39 -16.93 20.22
CA LYS A 287 -29.51 -17.71 21.47
C LYS A 287 -29.62 -19.21 21.20
N THR A 288 -30.16 -19.58 20.05
CA THR A 288 -30.31 -20.97 19.62
C THR A 288 -29.83 -21.14 18.19
N PHE A 289 -28.95 -22.11 17.97
CA PHE A 289 -28.55 -22.54 16.63
C PHE A 289 -29.50 -23.59 16.08
N SER A 290 -30.04 -23.38 14.88
CA SER A 290 -30.83 -24.39 14.18
C SER A 290 -29.94 -25.34 13.40
N ARG A 291 -30.08 -26.66 13.58
CA ARG A 291 -29.33 -27.66 12.79
C ARG A 291 -29.82 -27.79 11.34
N ALA A 292 -30.99 -27.24 11.04
CA ALA A 292 -31.57 -27.23 9.70
C ALA A 292 -31.84 -25.79 9.24
N LYS A 293 -31.86 -25.57 7.92
CA LYS A 293 -32.26 -24.28 7.33
C LYS A 293 -33.60 -23.84 7.91
N LEU A 294 -33.66 -22.64 8.48
CA LEU A 294 -34.91 -22.07 8.95
C LEU A 294 -35.89 -21.94 7.79
N LYS A 295 -37.02 -22.66 7.88
CA LYS A 295 -38.05 -22.70 6.84
C LYS A 295 -38.74 -21.34 6.75
N LYS A 296 -39.12 -20.96 5.54
CA LYS A 296 -39.97 -19.79 5.31
C LYS A 296 -41.37 -20.11 5.82
N THR A 297 -41.85 -19.34 6.78
CA THR A 297 -43.23 -19.35 7.27
C THR A 297 -43.96 -18.10 6.79
N GLU A 298 -45.29 -18.08 6.87
CA GLU A 298 -46.08 -16.87 6.58
C GLU A 298 -45.92 -15.80 7.67
N ALA A 299 -45.57 -16.20 8.90
CA ALA A 299 -45.27 -15.29 10.00
C ALA A 299 -43.84 -14.73 9.93
N ASP A 300 -43.66 -13.54 10.51
CA ASP A 300 -42.37 -12.88 10.68
C ASP A 300 -41.38 -13.74 11.48
N LEU A 301 -40.12 -13.72 11.06
CA LEU A 301 -39.04 -14.42 11.76
C LEU A 301 -38.53 -13.59 12.94
N MET A 302 -38.82 -14.03 14.17
CA MET A 302 -38.23 -13.45 15.37
C MET A 302 -36.98 -14.23 15.79
N LEU A 303 -35.89 -13.51 16.02
CA LEU A 303 -34.62 -14.08 16.46
C LEU A 303 -34.28 -13.59 17.87
N ALA A 304 -34.25 -14.52 18.82
CA ALA A 304 -33.74 -14.24 20.16
C ALA A 304 -32.21 -14.18 20.11
N LEU A 305 -31.64 -13.06 20.57
CA LEU A 305 -30.21 -12.84 20.62
C LEU A 305 -29.72 -12.81 22.07
N GLU A 306 -28.49 -13.28 22.29
CA GLU A 306 -27.77 -13.16 23.56
C GLU A 306 -26.41 -12.50 23.33
N ARG A 307 -25.84 -11.90 24.37
CA ARG A 307 -24.55 -11.19 24.28
C ARG A 307 -23.40 -12.15 24.05
N THR A 308 -22.44 -11.74 23.21
CA THR A 308 -21.16 -12.43 23.06
C THR A 308 -20.19 -12.03 24.17
N PRO A 309 -19.08 -12.78 24.36
CA PRO A 309 -18.03 -12.39 25.29
C PRO A 309 -17.40 -11.05 24.92
N ASP A 310 -17.27 -10.16 25.90
CA ASP A 310 -16.59 -8.88 25.71
C ASP A 310 -15.07 -9.04 25.88
N ILE A 311 -14.40 -9.27 24.74
CA ILE A 311 -12.95 -9.40 24.67
C ILE A 311 -12.25 -8.14 25.23
N LEU A 312 -12.81 -6.94 25.05
CA LEU A 312 -12.17 -5.70 25.49
C LEU A 312 -12.24 -5.56 27.01
N ALA A 313 -13.42 -5.77 27.59
CA ALA A 313 -13.62 -5.66 29.03
C ALA A 313 -12.80 -6.71 29.80
N ASP A 314 -12.69 -7.94 29.29
CA ASP A 314 -11.91 -8.99 29.93
C ASP A 314 -10.39 -8.75 29.84
N LEU A 315 -9.90 -8.25 28.70
CA LEU A 315 -8.50 -7.84 28.60
C LEU A 315 -8.18 -6.72 29.59
N GLY A 316 -9.00 -5.67 29.65
CA GLY A 316 -8.79 -4.54 30.57
C GLY A 316 -8.77 -4.94 32.04
N ARG A 317 -9.57 -5.95 32.44
CA ARG A 317 -9.53 -6.52 33.79
C ARG A 317 -8.24 -7.30 34.09
N ARG A 318 -7.71 -8.03 33.09
CA ARG A 318 -6.58 -8.95 33.27
C ARG A 318 -5.22 -8.28 33.09
N THR A 319 -5.12 -7.24 32.27
CA THR A 319 -3.83 -6.58 31.98
C THR A 319 -3.48 -5.46 32.96
N GLY A 320 -4.40 -5.03 33.84
CA GLY A 320 -4.19 -4.12 34.97
C GLY A 320 -3.20 -2.97 34.71
N SER A 321 -3.71 -1.79 34.34
CA SER A 321 -2.93 -0.55 34.06
C SER A 321 -1.70 -0.65 33.15
N ARG A 322 -1.38 -1.82 32.57
CA ARG A 322 -0.54 -1.90 31.36
C ARG A 322 -1.38 -1.38 30.21
N GLY A 323 -1.06 -0.15 29.81
CA GLY A 323 -1.88 0.73 28.97
C GLY A 323 -2.41 0.08 27.69
N LEU A 324 -3.62 0.53 27.33
CA LEU A 324 -4.19 0.44 25.98
C LEU A 324 -3.32 1.20 24.98
#